data_AF-A0A7S0X5L1-F1
#
_entry.id   AF-A0A7S0X5L1-F1
#
_cell.length_a   1.000
_cell.length_b   1.000
_cell.length_c   1.000
_cell.angle_alpha   90.00
_cell.angle_beta   90.00
_cell.angle_gamma   90.00
#
_symmetry.space_group_name_H-M   'P 1'
#
loop_
_entity.id
_entity.type
_entity.pdbx_description
1 polymer ?
#
loop_
_entity_poly.entity_id
_entity_poly.type
_entity_poly.pdbx_seq_one_letter_code
_entity_poly.pdbx_strand_id
1 'polypeptide(L)'
;RSSSQPRLSRHSATDCHNLVNPAGILRRHNVGLSSEQRLQVICGLFDRLINRLETPLVLVIEDAHWLDDASWKACCCIAQQCYGCVLLVLSRPVMDTPSAGSHFFRLPIVQHARLDLLSKDDVEQLTRVQKEKQPNLALALEAAGMEDANELLGVGHPLCIIEMFKLFSNIGAAGLVGVGAGSKATPFASRVSRESFGSPLAPYEISSSDIIRLNSSIFNSYRSTRSISLEDSVPRALSNMMEALIAQLDPMSKQLMLCCACVTRPFTAVTAELLLAAVQFRPSQRGEESSSGRGTIEDDKGNNGRNPADKTEVASVHDALQVLVDRQVLSLVAGRSQMQQGRNDSGAMATCVDSRSNLAQATAHTSSSTYTFVHSLLREAVHSMLTLDQERVLHTALANSVVDSPLRAQEAATHFIAAGKPSVAWPLYIRAASDHNEVGSYNDVRTLYILALETAIDAGASRFEQAKIHGGLASLMILRLFNPGEAMTHAFAAAELLDAPMPLHVTRLMLTREMIGWKAGWHTTSSEMRARGPEYL
;
A
#
# COMPACT_ATOMS: atom_id res chain seq x y z
N ARG A 1 16.23 65.83 5.36
CA ARG A 1 14.80 65.61 5.71
C ARG A 1 14.10 65.06 4.47
N SER A 2 13.27 64.03 4.67
CA SER A 2 12.48 63.20 3.72
C SER A 2 13.23 62.22 2.80
N SER A 3 13.59 61.07 3.36
CA SER A 3 13.69 59.79 2.63
C SER A 3 12.35 59.04 2.78
N SER A 4 11.67 58.79 1.67
CA SER A 4 10.44 58.00 1.61
C SER A 4 10.78 56.52 1.40
N GLN A 5 10.64 55.70 2.45
CA GLN A 5 10.63 54.25 2.33
C GLN A 5 9.31 53.76 1.70
N PRO A 6 9.33 52.69 0.88
CA PRO A 6 8.13 52.07 0.38
C PRO A 6 7.41 51.32 1.52
N ARG A 7 6.12 51.62 1.70
CA ARG A 7 5.25 50.93 2.65
C ARG A 7 4.94 49.52 2.12
N LEU A 8 5.45 48.50 2.79
CA LEU A 8 4.97 47.11 2.66
C LEU A 8 3.50 47.06 3.09
N SER A 9 2.61 46.76 2.16
CA SER A 9 1.19 46.50 2.42
C SER A 9 1.06 45.18 3.18
N ARG A 10 0.62 45.24 4.44
CA ARG A 10 0.18 44.06 5.18
C ARG A 10 -1.10 43.53 4.53
N HIS A 11 -0.99 42.46 3.74
CA HIS A 11 -2.15 41.65 3.39
C HIS A 11 -2.64 40.91 4.64
N SER A 12 -3.95 40.94 4.90
CA SER A 12 -4.51 40.32 6.11
C SER A 12 -4.48 38.81 5.98
N ALA A 13 -4.30 38.12 7.10
CA ALA A 13 -4.33 36.65 7.19
C ALA A 13 -5.62 36.01 6.65
N THR A 14 -6.67 36.80 6.42
CA THR A 14 -7.95 36.41 5.83
C THR A 14 -7.86 36.05 4.34
N ASP A 15 -6.96 36.66 3.57
CA ASP A 15 -6.81 36.35 2.13
C ASP A 15 -6.12 35.00 1.89
N CYS A 16 -5.29 34.56 2.83
CA CYS A 16 -4.68 33.23 2.78
C CYS A 16 -5.68 32.11 3.11
N HIS A 17 -6.74 32.38 3.87
CA HIS A 17 -7.67 31.34 4.33
C HIS A 17 -8.49 30.72 3.19
N ASN A 18 -8.76 31.48 2.13
CA ASN A 18 -9.45 31.00 0.92
C ASN A 18 -8.53 30.16 0.00
N LEU A 19 -7.22 30.11 0.27
CA LEU A 19 -6.26 29.25 -0.44
C LEU A 19 -6.04 27.89 0.26
N VAL A 20 -6.65 27.65 1.43
CA VAL A 20 -6.37 26.45 2.25
C VAL A 20 -7.24 25.24 1.87
N ASN A 21 -8.23 25.38 0.97
CA ASN A 21 -8.99 24.23 0.47
C ASN A 21 -9.15 24.18 -1.06
N PRO A 22 -8.03 24.12 -1.82
CA PRO A 22 -8.08 23.93 -3.26
C PRO A 22 -8.78 22.61 -3.64
N ALA A 23 -8.71 21.60 -2.78
CA ALA A 23 -9.38 20.32 -2.99
C ALA A 23 -10.92 20.44 -3.07
N GLY A 24 -11.54 21.30 -2.25
CA GLY A 24 -12.98 21.55 -2.27
C GLY A 24 -13.46 22.30 -3.52
N ILE A 25 -12.65 23.26 -4.00
CA ILE A 25 -12.91 24.01 -5.25
C ILE A 25 -12.71 23.10 -6.47
N LEU A 26 -11.65 22.28 -6.47
CA LEU A 26 -11.37 21.32 -7.54
C LEU A 26 -12.48 20.24 -7.63
N ARG A 27 -12.98 19.71 -6.52
CA ARG A 27 -14.03 18.67 -6.56
C ARG A 27 -15.35 19.16 -7.19
N ARG A 28 -15.75 20.42 -6.97
CA ARG A 28 -17.02 20.94 -7.52
C ARG A 28 -16.92 21.37 -8.98
N HIS A 29 -15.73 21.71 -9.47
CA HIS A 29 -15.53 22.18 -10.85
C HIS A 29 -14.89 21.17 -11.80
N ASN A 30 -14.46 20.00 -11.32
CA ASN A 30 -13.80 18.98 -12.15
C ASN A 30 -14.75 17.97 -12.83
N VAL A 31 -16.05 17.99 -12.53
CA VAL A 31 -17.02 17.08 -13.16
C VAL A 31 -17.18 17.49 -14.63
N GLY A 32 -16.68 16.66 -15.54
CA GLY A 32 -16.78 16.86 -16.99
C GLY A 32 -15.55 17.47 -17.68
N LEU A 33 -14.51 17.86 -16.94
CA LEU A 33 -13.25 18.29 -17.57
C LEU A 33 -12.51 17.10 -18.17
N SER A 34 -11.90 17.28 -19.33
CA SER A 34 -10.93 16.31 -19.87
C SER A 34 -9.69 16.25 -18.96
N SER A 35 -8.90 15.17 -19.08
CA SER A 35 -7.63 15.06 -18.34
C SER A 35 -6.67 16.21 -18.66
N GLU A 36 -6.69 16.69 -19.90
CA GLU A 36 -5.90 17.84 -20.34
C GLU A 36 -6.38 19.15 -19.71
N GLN A 37 -7.70 19.37 -19.65
CA GLN A 37 -8.26 20.55 -18.99
C GLN A 37 -7.98 20.57 -17.48
N ARG A 38 -8.09 19.42 -16.80
CA ARG A 38 -7.72 19.30 -15.38
C ARG A 38 -6.26 19.69 -15.15
N LEU A 39 -5.39 19.23 -16.04
CA LEU A 39 -3.97 19.50 -15.97
C LEU A 39 -3.66 20.99 -16.24
N GLN A 40 -4.33 21.61 -17.21
CA GLN A 40 -4.26 23.07 -17.43
C GLN A 40 -4.72 23.86 -16.20
N VAL A 41 -5.80 23.43 -15.53
CA VAL A 41 -6.30 24.06 -14.30
C VAL A 41 -5.26 23.94 -13.19
N ILE A 42 -4.66 22.76 -12.99
CA ILE A 42 -3.61 22.53 -12.00
C ILE A 42 -2.40 23.43 -12.28
N CYS A 43 -1.91 23.47 -13.52
CA CYS A 43 -0.77 24.30 -13.90
C CYS A 43 -1.06 25.79 -13.72
N GLY A 44 -2.25 26.25 -14.12
CA GLY A 44 -2.67 27.64 -13.91
C GLY A 44 -2.86 28.01 -12.44
N LEU A 45 -3.18 27.04 -11.56
CA LEU A 45 -3.20 27.26 -10.12
C LEU A 45 -1.79 27.39 -9.55
N PHE A 46 -0.85 26.52 -9.95
CA PHE A 46 0.54 26.62 -9.52
C PHE A 46 1.21 27.90 -10.02
N ASP A 47 1.01 28.27 -11.28
CA ASP A 47 1.53 29.50 -11.84
C ASP A 47 1.00 30.73 -11.07
N ARG A 48 -0.31 30.79 -10.79
CA ARG A 48 -0.88 31.86 -9.95
C ARG A 48 -0.35 31.85 -8.51
N LEU A 49 -0.10 30.67 -7.94
CA LEU A 49 0.47 30.55 -6.60
C LEU A 49 1.89 31.11 -6.58
N ILE A 50 2.72 30.67 -7.52
CA ILE A 50 4.13 31.09 -7.63
C ILE A 50 4.22 32.60 -7.89
N ASN A 51 3.41 33.13 -8.81
CA ASN A 51 3.38 34.56 -9.12
C ASN A 51 2.87 35.45 -7.97
N ARG A 52 2.25 34.86 -6.95
CA ARG A 52 1.82 35.57 -5.73
C ARG A 52 2.81 35.44 -4.58
N LEU A 53 3.70 34.47 -4.63
CA LEU A 53 4.71 34.29 -3.59
C LEU A 53 5.86 35.26 -3.88
N GLU A 54 6.17 36.12 -2.90
CA GLU A 54 7.36 36.97 -2.96
C GLU A 54 8.66 36.18 -2.74
N THR A 55 8.54 34.91 -2.36
CA THR A 55 9.66 34.00 -2.06
C THR A 55 9.68 32.81 -3.01
N PRO A 56 10.86 32.29 -3.37
CA PRO A 56 10.98 31.06 -4.16
C PRO A 56 10.17 29.90 -3.56
N LEU A 57 9.42 29.19 -4.40
CA LEU A 57 8.65 28.01 -3.99
C LEU A 57 9.48 26.74 -4.18
N VAL A 58 9.49 25.85 -3.20
CA VAL A 58 10.00 24.48 -3.36
C VAL A 58 8.83 23.52 -3.22
N LEU A 59 8.55 22.75 -4.26
CA LEU A 59 7.54 21.69 -4.26
C LEU A 59 8.26 20.35 -4.14
N VAL A 60 7.99 19.61 -3.07
CA VAL A 60 8.55 18.27 -2.84
C VAL A 60 7.48 17.23 -3.10
N ILE A 61 7.77 16.27 -3.98
CA ILE A 61 6.93 15.10 -4.24
C ILE A 61 7.68 13.87 -3.74
N GLU A 62 7.15 13.26 -2.68
CA GLU A 62 7.68 12.03 -2.12
C GLU A 62 7.06 10.80 -2.78
N ASP A 63 7.82 9.71 -2.83
CA ASP A 63 7.37 8.42 -3.36
C ASP A 63 6.72 8.46 -4.75
N ALA A 64 7.32 9.23 -5.66
CA ALA A 64 6.74 9.51 -6.98
C ALA A 64 6.59 8.28 -7.88
N HIS A 65 7.20 7.14 -7.53
CA HIS A 65 6.99 5.86 -8.19
C HIS A 65 5.53 5.38 -8.15
N TRP A 66 4.70 5.91 -7.25
CA TRP A 66 3.26 5.66 -7.21
C TRP A 66 2.43 6.64 -8.04
N LEU A 67 3.04 7.66 -8.65
CA LEU A 67 2.31 8.61 -9.47
C LEU A 67 1.75 7.92 -10.72
N ASP A 68 0.48 8.21 -11.00
CA ASP A 68 -0.15 7.83 -12.25
C ASP A 68 0.32 8.73 -13.42
N ASP A 69 -0.09 8.34 -14.63
CA ASP A 69 0.29 9.03 -15.86
C ASP A 69 -0.18 10.50 -15.87
N ALA A 70 -1.31 10.81 -15.23
CA ALA A 70 -1.84 12.17 -15.15
C ALA A 70 -1.00 13.05 -14.20
N SER A 71 -0.59 12.51 -13.06
CA SER A 71 0.25 13.19 -12.08
C SER A 71 1.66 13.44 -12.63
N TRP A 72 2.22 12.49 -13.37
CA TRP A 72 3.48 12.69 -14.09
C TRP A 72 3.39 13.78 -15.17
N LYS A 73 2.29 13.84 -15.92
CA LYS A 73 2.06 14.94 -16.87
C LYS A 73 1.98 16.28 -16.15
N ALA A 74 1.34 16.34 -14.97
CA ALA A 74 1.28 17.56 -14.18
C ALA A 74 2.69 17.99 -13.73
N CYS A 75 3.54 17.05 -13.30
CA CYS A 75 4.94 17.32 -12.99
C CYS A 75 5.70 17.87 -14.21
N CYS A 76 5.48 17.31 -15.40
CA CYS A 76 6.08 17.83 -16.65
C CYS A 76 5.68 19.27 -16.90
N CYS A 77 4.39 19.59 -16.80
CA CYS A 77 3.91 20.94 -17.06
C CYS A 77 4.38 21.94 -16.00
N ILE A 78 4.41 21.56 -14.72
CA ILE A 78 5.00 22.40 -13.66
C ILE A 78 6.47 22.67 -13.98
N ALA A 79 7.26 21.62 -14.27
CA ALA A 79 8.69 21.78 -14.58
C ALA A 79 8.97 22.65 -15.81
N GLN A 80 8.07 22.64 -16.81
CA GLN A 80 8.24 23.38 -18.07
C GLN A 80 7.67 24.81 -18.03
N GLN A 81 6.60 25.05 -17.27
CA GLN A 81 5.80 26.29 -17.38
C GLN A 81 5.89 27.16 -16.13
N CYS A 82 6.20 26.58 -14.97
CA CYS A 82 6.17 27.31 -13.70
C CYS A 82 7.57 27.81 -13.31
N TYR A 83 7.96 28.98 -13.83
CA TYR A 83 9.20 29.65 -13.47
C TYR A 83 9.16 30.16 -12.02
N GLY A 84 10.28 30.07 -11.29
CA GLY A 84 10.36 30.49 -9.87
C GLY A 84 10.00 29.40 -8.86
N CYS A 85 9.79 28.17 -9.32
CA CYS A 85 9.58 26.99 -8.49
C CYS A 85 10.74 25.98 -8.67
N VAL A 86 11.18 25.39 -7.57
CA VAL A 86 12.04 24.19 -7.58
C VAL A 86 11.15 22.98 -7.31
N LEU A 87 11.05 22.08 -8.28
CA LEU A 87 10.35 20.81 -8.13
C LEU A 87 11.35 19.71 -7.76
N LEU A 88 11.29 19.22 -6.52
CA LEU A 88 12.07 18.08 -6.04
C LEU A 88 11.19 16.83 -6.06
N VAL A 89 11.61 15.82 -6.82
CA VAL A 89 10.87 14.55 -6.97
C VAL A 89 11.72 13.42 -6.41
N LEU A 90 11.22 12.73 -5.38
CA LEU A 90 11.84 11.56 -4.78
C LEU A 90 11.12 10.31 -5.31
N SER A 91 11.86 9.44 -6.00
CA SER A 91 11.32 8.21 -6.58
C SER A 91 12.26 7.04 -6.37
N ARG A 92 11.70 5.84 -6.23
CA ARG A 92 12.46 4.60 -6.42
C ARG A 92 12.78 4.43 -7.91
N PRO A 93 13.80 3.64 -8.30
CA PRO A 93 13.99 3.24 -9.69
C PRO A 93 12.71 2.54 -10.18
N VAL A 94 12.01 3.13 -11.15
CA VAL A 94 10.74 2.59 -11.64
C VAL A 94 11.02 1.79 -12.91
N MET A 95 11.10 0.48 -12.80
CA MET A 95 11.33 -0.42 -13.95
C MET A 95 10.23 -0.26 -15.02
N ASP A 96 8.98 -0.02 -14.58
CA ASP A 96 7.82 0.23 -15.44
C ASP A 96 7.26 1.64 -15.23
N THR A 97 8.08 2.67 -15.46
CA THR A 97 7.59 4.04 -15.30
C THR A 97 6.49 4.30 -16.33
N PRO A 98 5.32 4.85 -15.95
CA PRO A 98 4.32 5.28 -16.91
C PRO A 98 4.93 6.18 -17.99
N SER A 99 4.35 6.17 -19.19
CA SER A 99 4.92 6.87 -20.36
C SER A 99 5.27 8.34 -20.07
N ALA A 100 4.43 8.99 -19.26
CA ALA A 100 4.66 10.37 -18.83
C ALA A 100 5.81 10.52 -17.84
N GLY A 101 6.02 9.56 -16.92
CA GLY A 101 7.15 9.60 -15.99
C GLY A 101 8.48 9.37 -16.72
N SER A 102 8.50 8.44 -17.68
CA SER A 102 9.64 8.28 -18.60
C SER A 102 9.95 9.57 -19.37
N HIS A 103 8.92 10.32 -19.77
CA HIS A 103 9.09 11.62 -20.42
C HIS A 103 9.65 12.67 -19.46
N PHE A 104 9.10 12.77 -18.24
CA PHE A 104 9.54 13.69 -17.20
C PHE A 104 11.05 13.57 -16.95
N PHE A 105 11.54 12.35 -16.75
CA PHE A 105 12.97 12.10 -16.49
C PHE A 105 13.89 12.42 -17.67
N ARG A 106 13.37 12.57 -18.90
CA ARG A 106 14.15 12.97 -20.09
C ARG A 106 14.10 14.47 -20.37
N LEU A 107 13.36 15.25 -19.58
CA LEU A 107 13.29 16.69 -19.76
C LEU A 107 14.67 17.31 -19.54
N PRO A 108 15.15 18.21 -20.44
CA PRO A 108 16.48 18.81 -20.30
C PRO A 108 16.69 19.63 -19.02
N ILE A 109 15.61 20.11 -18.42
CA ILE A 109 15.64 20.89 -17.16
C ILE A 109 15.76 19.99 -15.92
N VAL A 110 15.50 18.69 -16.04
CA VAL A 110 15.52 17.76 -14.91
C VAL A 110 16.94 17.30 -14.65
N GLN A 111 17.41 17.55 -13.43
CA GLN A 111 18.68 17.04 -12.93
C GLN A 111 18.40 15.78 -12.09
N HIS A 112 19.25 14.77 -12.28
CA HIS A 112 19.14 13.49 -11.60
C HIS A 112 20.22 13.36 -10.55
N ALA A 113 19.80 13.08 -9.32
CA ALA A 113 20.68 12.65 -8.24
C ALA A 113 20.28 11.24 -7.83
N ARG A 114 21.17 10.26 -8.08
CA ARG A 114 20.99 8.90 -7.61
C ARG A 114 21.51 8.81 -6.17
N LEU A 115 20.66 8.34 -5.26
CA LEU A 115 21.06 8.02 -3.89
C LEU A 115 21.45 6.54 -3.87
N ASP A 116 22.76 6.28 -3.77
CA ASP A 116 23.27 4.93 -3.59
C ASP A 116 23.15 4.50 -2.11
N LEU A 117 23.49 3.24 -1.86
CA LEU A 117 23.61 2.71 -0.51
C LEU A 117 24.71 3.47 0.24
N LEU A 118 24.61 3.53 1.57
CA LEU A 118 25.61 4.18 2.40
C LEU A 118 26.96 3.51 2.19
N SER A 119 27.99 4.34 2.01
CA SER A 119 29.37 3.88 1.98
C SER A 119 29.77 3.32 3.34
N LYS A 120 30.89 2.58 3.39
CA LYS A 120 31.45 2.08 4.65
C LYS A 120 31.61 3.20 5.68
N ASP A 121 32.15 4.34 5.24
CA ASP A 121 32.41 5.50 6.08
C ASP A 121 31.11 6.15 6.59
N ASP A 122 30.07 6.22 5.74
CA ASP A 122 28.75 6.73 6.13
C ASP A 122 28.05 5.80 7.14
N VAL A 123 28.18 4.49 6.98
CA VAL A 123 27.66 3.50 7.92
C VAL A 123 28.38 3.64 9.27
N GLU A 124 29.70 3.83 9.28
CA GLU A 124 30.47 4.09 10.50
C GLU A 124 30.04 5.41 11.16
N GLN A 125 29.86 6.46 10.39
CA GLN A 125 29.39 7.75 10.88
C GLN A 125 27.98 7.64 11.48
N LEU A 126 27.06 6.97 10.78
CA LEU A 126 25.71 6.72 11.29
C LEU A 126 25.75 5.88 12.57
N THR A 127 26.60 4.86 12.62
CA THR A 127 26.82 4.03 13.81
C THR A 127 27.29 4.88 14.99
N ARG A 128 28.26 5.80 14.77
CA ARG A 128 28.77 6.70 15.80
C ARG A 128 27.66 7.60 16.35
N VAL A 129 26.90 8.25 15.47
CA VAL A 129 25.76 9.10 15.86
C VAL A 129 24.70 8.32 16.65
N GLN A 130 24.48 7.06 16.30
CA GLN A 130 23.50 6.23 17.01
C GLN A 130 24.02 5.73 18.37
N LYS A 131 25.30 5.38 18.48
CA LYS A 131 25.95 5.08 19.77
C LYS A 131 25.89 6.27 20.73
N GLU A 132 26.09 7.49 20.23
CA GLU A 132 25.95 8.72 21.03
C GLU A 132 24.50 8.93 21.52
N LYS A 133 23.50 8.66 20.65
CA LYS A 133 22.09 8.78 21.02
C LYS A 133 21.60 7.64 21.94
N GLN A 134 22.25 6.48 21.88
CA GLN A 134 21.83 5.26 22.56
C GLN A 134 23.06 4.56 23.18
N PRO A 135 23.49 4.92 24.39
CA PRO A 135 24.70 4.36 25.02
C PRO A 135 24.67 2.82 25.12
N ASN A 136 23.49 2.23 25.32
CA ASN A 136 23.30 0.78 25.37
C ASN A 136 23.62 0.09 24.04
N LEU A 137 23.54 0.79 22.91
CA LEU A 137 23.88 0.26 21.60
C LEU A 137 25.38 -0.08 21.52
N ALA A 138 26.24 0.75 22.12
CA ALA A 138 27.68 0.50 22.11
C ALA A 138 28.01 -0.81 22.85
N LEU A 139 27.44 -0.99 24.05
CA LEU A 139 27.58 -2.23 24.83
C LEU A 139 26.98 -3.44 24.10
N ALA A 140 25.85 -3.27 23.43
CA ALA A 140 25.20 -4.34 22.67
C ALA A 140 26.05 -4.78 21.47
N LEU A 141 26.62 -3.84 20.71
CA LEU A 141 27.51 -4.13 19.59
C LEU A 141 28.81 -4.79 20.06
N GLU A 142 29.41 -4.29 21.14
CA GLU A 142 30.60 -4.89 21.76
C GLU A 142 30.32 -6.32 22.26
N ALA A 143 29.21 -6.54 22.96
CA ALA A 143 28.80 -7.86 23.45
C ALA A 143 28.50 -8.85 22.30
N ALA A 144 28.06 -8.35 21.14
CA ALA A 144 27.88 -9.16 19.94
C ALA A 144 29.21 -9.49 19.23
N GLY A 145 30.35 -8.98 19.72
CA GLY A 145 31.66 -9.12 19.08
C GLY A 145 31.80 -8.28 17.81
N MET A 146 31.10 -7.15 17.73
CA MET A 146 30.90 -6.38 16.50
C MET A 146 31.58 -5.04 16.60
N GLU A 147 32.91 -5.07 16.49
CA GLU A 147 33.71 -3.86 16.40
C GLU A 147 33.47 -3.14 15.06
N ASP A 148 33.29 -3.89 13.96
CA ASP A 148 32.98 -3.34 12.64
C ASP A 148 31.50 -3.59 12.27
N ALA A 149 30.67 -2.56 12.46
CA ALA A 149 29.25 -2.61 12.10
C ALA A 149 29.02 -2.89 10.60
N ASN A 150 30.03 -2.66 9.76
CA ASN A 150 29.91 -2.87 8.31
C ASN A 150 29.78 -4.33 7.89
N GLU A 151 30.38 -5.27 8.63
CA GLU A 151 30.26 -6.71 8.32
C GLU A 151 28.84 -7.24 8.49
N LEU A 152 28.04 -6.56 9.31
CA LEU A 152 26.67 -6.94 9.60
C LEU A 152 25.65 -6.23 8.73
N LEU A 153 25.94 -4.96 8.48
CA LEU A 153 25.04 -4.02 7.84
C LEU A 153 25.23 -3.97 6.33
N GLY A 154 25.94 -4.96 5.75
CA GLY A 154 26.53 -5.02 4.40
C GLY A 154 25.63 -4.69 3.20
N VAL A 155 24.38 -4.30 3.45
CA VAL A 155 23.47 -3.68 2.50
C VAL A 155 23.65 -2.17 2.41
N GLY A 156 24.32 -1.51 3.35
CA GLY A 156 24.43 -0.03 3.38
C GLY A 156 23.07 0.69 3.41
N HIS A 157 21.96 -0.02 3.60
CA HIS A 157 20.63 0.54 3.50
C HIS A 157 20.26 1.23 4.82
N PRO A 158 20.01 2.55 4.85
CA PRO A 158 19.82 3.30 6.09
C PRO A 158 18.72 2.73 7.00
N LEU A 159 17.60 2.31 6.42
CA LEU A 159 16.51 1.72 7.19
C LEU A 159 16.93 0.43 7.90
N CYS A 160 17.59 -0.50 7.19
CA CYS A 160 18.03 -1.77 7.78
C CYS A 160 18.98 -1.48 8.95
N ILE A 161 19.90 -0.54 8.76
CA ILE A 161 20.87 -0.14 9.79
C ILE A 161 20.16 0.40 11.04
N ILE A 162 19.23 1.33 10.85
CA ILE A 162 18.48 1.94 11.95
C ILE A 162 17.64 0.90 12.69
N GLU A 163 16.94 0.02 11.98
CA GLU A 163 16.13 -1.02 12.59
C GLU A 163 16.98 -2.07 13.32
N MET A 164 18.17 -2.41 12.81
CA MET A 164 19.13 -3.25 13.52
C MET A 164 19.64 -2.61 14.81
N PHE A 165 19.88 -1.29 14.81
CA PHE A 165 20.28 -0.60 16.03
C PHE A 165 19.16 -0.59 17.07
N LYS A 166 17.91 -0.35 16.66
CA LYS A 166 16.76 -0.47 17.55
C LYS A 166 16.65 -1.88 18.12
N LEU A 167 16.86 -2.90 17.29
CA LEU A 167 16.88 -4.29 17.71
C LEU A 167 17.94 -4.52 18.80
N PHE A 168 19.18 -4.11 18.57
CA PHE A 168 20.27 -4.29 19.54
C PHE A 168 20.03 -3.56 20.86
N SER A 169 19.54 -2.32 20.78
CA SER A 169 19.19 -1.55 21.98
C SER A 169 18.06 -2.21 22.79
N ASN A 170 17.12 -2.86 22.12
CA ASN A 170 15.96 -3.50 22.74
C ASN A 170 16.23 -4.91 23.29
N ILE A 171 17.21 -5.64 22.73
CA ILE A 171 17.64 -6.95 23.24
C ILE A 171 18.55 -6.79 24.45
N GLY A 172 19.38 -5.74 24.44
CA GLY A 172 20.48 -5.57 25.39
C GLY A 172 21.59 -6.60 25.18
N ALA A 173 22.70 -6.44 25.90
CA ALA A 173 23.87 -7.32 25.78
C ALA A 173 23.54 -8.79 26.11
N ALA A 174 22.69 -9.03 27.12
CA ALA A 174 22.38 -10.39 27.60
C ALA A 174 21.61 -11.24 26.58
N GLY A 175 20.74 -10.64 25.76
CA GLY A 175 19.99 -11.39 24.76
C GLY A 175 20.79 -11.66 23.47
N LEU A 176 21.86 -10.90 23.21
CA LEU A 176 22.71 -11.06 22.02
C LEU A 176 23.71 -12.21 22.14
N VAL A 177 24.20 -12.47 23.35
CA VAL A 177 25.21 -13.50 23.64
C VAL A 177 24.62 -14.92 23.62
N GLY A 178 23.30 -15.05 23.60
CA GLY A 178 22.61 -16.35 23.65
C GLY A 178 22.70 -16.94 25.06
N VAL A 179 21.56 -16.99 25.74
CA VAL A 179 21.42 -17.74 26.99
C VAL A 179 21.63 -19.22 26.69
N GLY A 180 22.87 -19.67 26.84
CA GLY A 180 23.26 -21.06 26.63
C GLY A 180 24.78 -21.22 26.62
N ALA A 181 25.41 -21.11 27.79
CA ALA A 181 26.85 -21.36 28.00
C ALA A 181 27.29 -22.83 27.73
N GLY A 182 26.61 -23.56 26.85
CA GLY A 182 26.90 -24.97 26.56
C GLY A 182 26.41 -25.49 25.20
N SER A 183 25.81 -24.68 24.33
CA SER A 183 25.44 -25.12 22.97
C SER A 183 26.15 -24.26 21.92
N LYS A 184 26.57 -24.87 20.81
CA LYS A 184 27.20 -24.22 19.64
C LYS A 184 26.23 -23.30 18.89
N ALA A 185 25.53 -22.40 19.59
CA ALA A 185 24.66 -21.41 18.99
C ALA A 185 25.55 -20.32 18.38
N THR A 186 25.55 -20.22 17.05
CA THR A 186 26.12 -19.06 16.35
C THR A 186 25.44 -17.79 16.88
N PRO A 187 26.19 -16.76 17.32
CA PRO A 187 25.63 -15.51 17.80
C PRO A 187 24.58 -14.97 16.83
N PHE A 188 23.48 -14.42 17.35
CA PHE A 188 22.34 -13.95 16.56
C PHE A 188 22.75 -13.15 15.31
N ALA A 189 23.68 -12.23 15.52
CA ALA A 189 24.16 -11.33 14.48
C ALA A 189 25.00 -12.05 13.41
N SER A 190 25.77 -13.08 13.77
CA SER A 190 26.46 -13.95 12.80
C SER A 190 25.49 -14.76 11.92
N ARG A 191 24.31 -15.11 12.46
CA ARG A 191 23.26 -15.82 11.72
C ARG A 191 22.60 -14.89 10.69
N VAL A 192 22.21 -13.68 11.10
CA VAL A 192 21.63 -12.68 10.18
C VAL A 192 22.60 -12.33 9.06
N SER A 193 23.87 -12.08 9.35
CA SER A 193 24.85 -11.77 8.29
C SER A 193 25.01 -12.93 7.30
N ARG A 194 25.20 -14.16 7.80
CA ARG A 194 25.45 -15.35 6.97
C ARG A 194 24.24 -15.77 6.14
N GLU A 195 23.04 -15.71 6.71
CA GLU A 195 21.79 -16.12 6.03
C GLU A 195 21.23 -15.03 5.09
N SER A 196 21.48 -13.74 5.38
CA SER A 196 20.98 -12.64 4.54
C SER A 196 21.88 -12.36 3.34
N PHE A 197 23.20 -12.48 3.50
CA PHE A 197 24.16 -11.98 2.51
C PHE A 197 25.02 -13.07 1.86
N GLY A 198 24.92 -14.32 2.34
CA GLY A 198 25.80 -15.40 1.92
C GLY A 198 27.24 -15.20 2.44
N SER A 199 28.08 -16.23 2.36
CA SER A 199 29.53 -16.02 2.50
C SER A 199 30.04 -15.22 1.30
N PRO A 200 31.05 -14.34 1.46
CA PRO A 200 31.66 -13.65 0.32
C PRO A 200 32.14 -14.71 -0.67
N LEU A 201 31.45 -14.83 -1.80
CA LEU A 201 31.77 -15.82 -2.82
C LEU A 201 33.09 -15.42 -3.46
N ALA A 202 34.10 -16.30 -3.36
CA ALA A 202 35.26 -16.22 -4.23
C ALA A 202 34.80 -16.28 -5.71
N PRO A 203 35.43 -15.53 -6.62
CA PRO A 203 34.97 -15.44 -8.01
C PRO A 203 35.00 -16.83 -8.66
N TYR A 204 33.83 -17.34 -9.04
CA TYR A 204 33.67 -18.63 -9.70
C TYR A 204 33.42 -18.38 -11.19
N GLU A 205 34.36 -18.77 -12.05
CA GLU A 205 34.18 -18.73 -13.50
C GLU A 205 33.26 -19.89 -13.94
N ILE A 206 32.12 -19.56 -14.55
CA ILE A 206 31.19 -20.57 -15.08
C ILE A 206 31.65 -20.98 -16.47
N SER A 207 31.98 -22.27 -16.63
CA SER A 207 32.25 -22.91 -17.92
C SER A 207 30.96 -23.08 -18.72
N SER A 208 31.06 -22.88 -20.04
CA SER A 208 29.94 -22.97 -21.01
C SER A 208 29.26 -24.35 -21.08
N SER A 209 29.80 -25.37 -20.43
CA SER A 209 29.26 -26.74 -20.39
C SER A 209 28.03 -26.91 -19.48
N ASP A 210 27.78 -25.99 -18.54
CA ASP A 210 26.73 -26.17 -17.51
C ASP A 210 25.34 -25.72 -17.99
N ILE A 211 25.25 -25.09 -19.17
CA ILE A 211 24.04 -24.45 -19.69
C ILE A 211 23.05 -25.44 -20.35
N ILE A 212 23.45 -26.68 -20.65
CA ILE A 212 22.68 -27.55 -21.58
C ILE A 212 21.78 -28.60 -20.88
N ARG A 213 21.75 -28.73 -19.55
CA ARG A 213 21.14 -29.92 -18.91
C ARG A 213 19.92 -29.77 -17.98
N LEU A 214 19.14 -28.69 -17.99
CA LEU A 214 17.97 -28.59 -17.10
C LEU A 214 16.68 -28.17 -17.83
N ASN A 215 15.87 -29.16 -18.21
CA ASN A 215 14.48 -28.95 -18.62
C ASN A 215 13.61 -30.11 -18.11
N SER A 216 13.14 -30.01 -16.85
CA SER A 216 11.90 -30.60 -16.30
C SER A 216 11.89 -30.60 -14.76
N SER A 217 11.73 -29.44 -14.10
CA SER A 217 11.21 -29.29 -12.72
C SER A 217 11.15 -27.80 -12.35
N ILE A 218 10.00 -27.16 -12.59
CA ILE A 218 9.90 -25.68 -12.59
C ILE A 218 9.48 -25.04 -11.25
N PHE A 219 9.14 -25.77 -10.20
CA PHE A 219 8.64 -25.09 -8.98
C PHE A 219 9.63 -24.98 -7.79
N ASN A 220 10.73 -25.74 -7.78
CA ASN A 220 11.70 -25.71 -6.66
C ASN A 220 13.08 -25.10 -7.00
N SER A 221 13.37 -24.75 -8.26
CA SER A 221 14.66 -24.15 -8.67
C SER A 221 14.69 -22.61 -8.71
N TYR A 222 13.58 -21.92 -8.43
CA TYR A 222 13.56 -20.45 -8.45
C TYR A 222 14.34 -19.78 -7.31
N ARG A 223 14.99 -20.55 -6.42
CA ARG A 223 15.64 -20.05 -5.19
C ARG A 223 17.16 -20.14 -5.14
N SER A 224 17.89 -20.76 -6.08
CA SER A 224 19.31 -21.12 -5.80
C SER A 224 20.42 -20.68 -6.75
N THR A 225 20.21 -19.93 -7.84
CA THR A 225 21.36 -19.57 -8.73
C THR A 225 21.26 -18.22 -9.47
N ARG A 226 20.55 -17.22 -8.94
CA ARG A 226 20.78 -15.83 -9.37
C ARG A 226 21.81 -15.16 -8.46
N SER A 227 22.74 -14.41 -9.06
CA SER A 227 23.38 -13.29 -8.37
C SER A 227 22.25 -12.44 -7.80
N ILE A 228 22.07 -12.50 -6.48
CA ILE A 228 21.03 -11.72 -5.78
C ILE A 228 21.35 -10.27 -6.12
N SER A 229 20.44 -9.60 -6.85
CA SER A 229 20.62 -8.18 -7.09
C SER A 229 20.64 -7.49 -5.71
N LEU A 230 21.42 -6.41 -5.55
CA LEU A 230 21.41 -5.69 -4.27
C LEU A 230 20.00 -5.26 -3.85
N GLU A 231 19.09 -5.06 -4.81
CA GLU A 231 17.68 -4.75 -4.57
C GLU A 231 16.91 -5.91 -3.91
N ASP A 232 17.25 -7.16 -4.23
CA ASP A 232 16.66 -8.36 -3.58
C ASP A 232 17.24 -8.63 -2.18
N SER A 233 18.39 -8.03 -1.84
CA SER A 233 19.07 -8.25 -0.57
C SER A 233 18.43 -7.49 0.61
N VAL A 234 17.81 -6.33 0.35
CA VAL A 234 17.16 -5.50 1.38
C VAL A 234 15.93 -6.21 1.98
N PRO A 235 14.94 -6.69 1.18
CA PRO A 235 13.80 -7.40 1.73
C PRO A 235 14.22 -8.64 2.52
N ARG A 236 15.23 -9.38 2.03
CA ARG A 236 15.74 -10.57 2.71
C ARG A 236 16.38 -10.26 4.07
N ALA A 237 17.21 -9.22 4.12
CA ALA A 237 17.81 -8.75 5.37
C ALA A 237 16.75 -8.29 6.37
N LEU A 238 15.75 -7.55 5.91
CA LEU A 238 14.62 -7.14 6.74
C LEU A 238 13.79 -8.35 7.21
N SER A 239 13.51 -9.33 6.36
CA SER A 239 12.81 -10.55 6.76
C SER A 239 13.57 -11.33 7.84
N ASN A 240 14.89 -11.50 7.69
CA ASN A 240 15.71 -12.20 8.69
C ASN A 240 15.79 -11.44 10.02
N MET A 241 15.87 -10.10 9.96
CA MET A 241 15.83 -9.23 11.14
C MET A 241 14.47 -9.29 11.83
N MET A 242 13.39 -9.23 11.04
CA MET A 242 12.04 -9.36 11.56
C MET A 242 11.85 -10.72 12.18
N GLU A 243 12.28 -11.81 11.54
CA GLU A 243 12.17 -13.17 12.10
C GLU A 243 12.78 -13.28 13.51
N ALA A 244 13.91 -12.62 13.73
CA ALA A 244 14.53 -12.55 15.03
C ALA A 244 13.76 -11.74 16.07
N LEU A 245 13.23 -10.59 15.66
CA LEU A 245 12.31 -9.78 16.47
C LEU A 245 11.08 -10.61 16.85
N ILE A 246 10.48 -11.28 15.87
CA ILE A 246 9.31 -12.15 16.05
C ILE A 246 9.64 -13.26 17.05
N ALA A 247 10.83 -13.85 16.99
CA ALA A 247 11.23 -14.97 17.85
C ALA A 247 11.33 -14.61 19.34
N GLN A 248 11.48 -13.33 19.68
CA GLN A 248 11.55 -12.85 21.06
C GLN A 248 10.20 -12.40 21.63
N LEU A 249 9.19 -12.29 20.78
CA LEU A 249 7.85 -11.96 21.23
C LEU A 249 7.20 -13.18 21.88
N ASP A 250 6.37 -12.93 22.89
CA ASP A 250 5.50 -13.96 23.42
C ASP A 250 4.59 -14.52 22.30
N PRO A 251 4.08 -15.75 22.45
CA PRO A 251 3.30 -16.40 21.39
C PRO A 251 2.11 -15.56 20.89
N MET A 252 1.47 -14.79 21.78
CA MET A 252 0.32 -13.97 21.45
C MET A 252 0.74 -12.74 20.64
N SER A 253 1.73 -11.98 21.08
CA SER A 253 2.27 -10.82 20.33
C SER A 253 2.80 -11.23 18.96
N LYS A 254 3.48 -12.39 18.88
CA LYS A 254 3.93 -12.98 17.61
C LYS A 254 2.77 -13.25 16.66
N GLN A 255 1.74 -13.95 17.13
CA GLN A 255 0.58 -14.29 16.33
C GLN A 255 -0.16 -13.03 15.87
N LEU A 256 -0.32 -12.05 16.76
CA LEU A 256 -0.95 -10.78 16.47
C LEU A 256 -0.21 -9.98 15.40
N MET A 257 1.11 -9.90 15.48
CA MET A 257 1.92 -9.22 14.47
C MET A 257 1.79 -9.87 13.09
N LEU A 258 1.80 -11.21 13.03
CA LEU A 258 1.57 -11.96 11.79
C LEU A 258 0.17 -11.69 11.22
N CYS A 259 -0.86 -11.67 12.08
CA CYS A 259 -2.23 -11.32 11.69
C CYS A 259 -2.32 -9.90 11.11
N CYS A 260 -1.71 -8.92 11.80
CA CYS A 260 -1.76 -7.52 11.43
C CYS A 260 -1.02 -7.24 10.11
N ALA A 261 -0.05 -8.08 9.72
CA ALA A 261 0.69 -7.90 8.47
C ALA A 261 -0.19 -7.98 7.21
N CYS A 262 -1.33 -8.69 7.30
CA CYS A 262 -2.32 -8.74 6.23
C CYS A 262 -3.18 -7.47 6.11
N VAL A 263 -3.08 -6.53 7.05
CA VAL A 263 -3.86 -5.29 7.06
C VAL A 263 -3.04 -4.14 6.48
N THR A 264 -3.51 -3.58 5.37
CA THR A 264 -2.77 -2.54 4.65
C THR A 264 -3.02 -1.13 5.18
N ARG A 265 -4.11 -0.95 5.92
CA ARG A 265 -4.58 0.33 6.47
C ARG A 265 -4.37 0.41 7.99
N PRO A 266 -4.43 1.61 8.58
CA PRO A 266 -4.54 1.73 10.02
C PRO A 266 -5.72 0.89 10.54
N PHE A 267 -5.50 0.14 11.62
CA PHE A 267 -6.47 -0.80 12.18
C PHE A 267 -6.70 -0.55 13.67
N THR A 268 -7.83 -1.00 14.20
CA THR A 268 -8.16 -0.84 15.62
C THR A 268 -7.82 -2.11 16.40
N ALA A 269 -7.78 -2.01 17.73
CA ALA A 269 -7.66 -3.19 18.60
C ALA A 269 -8.75 -4.25 18.30
N VAL A 270 -9.99 -3.81 18.05
CA VAL A 270 -11.11 -4.68 17.65
C VAL A 270 -10.80 -5.44 16.35
N THR A 271 -10.16 -4.80 15.37
CA THR A 271 -9.76 -5.48 14.13
C THR A 271 -8.71 -6.56 14.43
N ALA A 272 -7.76 -6.26 15.31
CA ALA A 272 -6.71 -7.18 15.73
C ALA A 272 -7.27 -8.38 16.53
N GLU A 273 -8.27 -8.16 17.39
CA GLU A 273 -8.99 -9.20 18.11
C GLU A 273 -9.72 -10.16 17.17
N LEU A 274 -10.47 -9.62 16.20
CA LEU A 274 -11.20 -10.43 15.22
C LEU A 274 -10.26 -11.31 14.39
N LEU A 275 -9.11 -10.76 14.02
CA LEU A 275 -8.05 -11.51 13.35
C LEU A 275 -7.49 -12.63 14.21
N LEU A 276 -7.16 -12.33 15.47
CA LEU A 276 -6.57 -13.30 16.38
C LEU A 276 -7.55 -14.46 16.65
N ALA A 277 -8.82 -14.15 16.90
CA ALA A 277 -9.88 -15.12 17.09
C ALA A 277 -10.01 -16.07 15.89
N ALA A 278 -9.90 -15.56 14.67
CA ALA A 278 -10.00 -16.37 13.47
C ALA A 278 -8.81 -17.32 13.26
N VAL A 279 -7.61 -16.96 13.69
CA VAL A 279 -6.44 -17.85 13.62
C VAL A 279 -6.45 -18.90 14.73
N GLN A 280 -6.89 -18.53 15.93
CA GLN A 280 -7.03 -19.47 17.05
C GLN A 280 -8.12 -20.51 16.79
N PHE A 281 -9.13 -20.17 15.99
CA PHE A 281 -10.11 -21.11 15.47
C PHE A 281 -9.50 -21.99 14.38
N ARG A 282 -8.50 -22.81 14.73
CA ARG A 282 -8.26 -24.03 13.97
C ARG A 282 -9.43 -24.96 14.29
N PRO A 283 -10.30 -25.34 13.33
CA PRO A 283 -11.06 -26.55 13.53
C PRO A 283 -10.01 -27.62 13.77
N SER A 284 -9.95 -28.14 15.00
CA SER A 284 -9.22 -29.37 15.31
C SER A 284 -9.48 -30.27 14.12
N GLN A 285 -8.43 -30.76 13.45
CA GLN A 285 -8.60 -31.80 12.45
C GLN A 285 -9.43 -32.88 13.15
N ARG A 286 -10.75 -32.85 12.94
CA ARG A 286 -11.65 -33.88 13.38
C ARG A 286 -11.10 -35.06 12.63
N GLY A 287 -10.49 -35.97 13.38
CA GLY A 287 -10.01 -37.22 12.84
C GLY A 287 -11.09 -37.71 11.89
N GLU A 288 -10.65 -38.14 10.72
CA GLU A 288 -11.41 -39.07 9.92
C GLU A 288 -11.72 -40.28 10.83
N GLU A 289 -12.77 -40.16 11.63
CA GLU A 289 -13.37 -41.28 12.33
C GLU A 289 -14.04 -42.09 11.21
N SER A 290 -13.23 -43.04 10.75
CA SER A 290 -13.63 -44.26 10.10
C SER A 290 -15.05 -44.65 10.48
N SER A 291 -15.92 -44.60 9.48
CA SER A 291 -17.25 -45.20 9.42
C SER A 291 -17.34 -46.52 10.21
N SER A 292 -18.14 -46.53 11.28
CA SER A 292 -18.85 -47.73 11.78
C SER A 292 -19.44 -47.45 13.17
N GLY A 293 -20.65 -46.88 13.23
CA GLY A 293 -21.35 -46.72 14.51
C GLY A 293 -22.70 -46.07 14.36
N ARG A 294 -23.71 -46.85 13.97
CA ARG A 294 -25.11 -46.44 13.93
C ARG A 294 -25.63 -46.35 15.36
N GLY A 295 -25.47 -45.19 16.00
CA GLY A 295 -25.97 -44.86 17.33
C GLY A 295 -27.06 -43.80 17.27
N THR A 296 -28.13 -44.03 18.01
CA THR A 296 -29.38 -43.25 18.08
C THR A 296 -29.20 -41.79 18.50
N ILE A 297 -29.99 -40.92 17.85
CA ILE A 297 -30.11 -39.48 18.12
C ILE A 297 -30.84 -39.29 19.46
N GLU A 298 -30.13 -38.79 20.47
CA GLU A 298 -30.75 -38.09 21.60
C GLU A 298 -30.52 -36.59 21.45
N ASP A 299 -31.62 -35.85 21.57
CA ASP A 299 -31.73 -34.40 21.49
C ASP A 299 -30.99 -33.71 22.65
N ASP A 300 -29.77 -33.24 22.42
CA ASP A 300 -29.08 -32.34 23.35
C ASP A 300 -29.22 -30.87 22.89
N LYS A 301 -30.34 -30.26 23.28
CA LYS A 301 -30.60 -28.81 23.16
C LYS A 301 -29.88 -28.07 24.29
N GLY A 302 -28.57 -27.92 24.19
CA GLY A 302 -27.75 -27.35 25.26
C GLY A 302 -26.52 -26.59 24.80
N ASN A 303 -26.60 -25.75 23.75
CA ASN A 303 -25.44 -24.92 23.39
C ASN A 303 -25.85 -23.56 22.81
N ASN A 304 -26.25 -22.63 23.69
CA ASN A 304 -26.38 -21.21 23.39
C ASN A 304 -25.85 -20.41 24.59
N GLY A 305 -24.69 -19.78 24.44
CA GLY A 305 -24.20 -18.81 25.41
C GLY A 305 -22.69 -18.81 25.69
N ARG A 306 -21.81 -18.95 24.69
CA ARG A 306 -20.47 -18.36 24.85
C ARG A 306 -20.62 -16.85 24.71
N ASN A 307 -20.61 -16.18 25.87
CA ASN A 307 -20.62 -14.72 25.96
C ASN A 307 -19.46 -14.14 25.11
N PRO A 308 -19.67 -13.02 24.42
CA PRO A 308 -18.62 -12.36 23.66
C PRO A 308 -17.52 -11.88 24.62
N ALA A 309 -16.31 -12.41 24.42
CA ALA A 309 -15.04 -12.03 25.01
C ALA A 309 -15.01 -11.92 26.54
N ASP A 310 -14.37 -12.90 27.20
CA ASP A 310 -13.93 -12.71 28.57
C ASP A 310 -13.04 -11.45 28.63
N LYS A 311 -13.30 -10.52 29.55
CA LYS A 311 -12.61 -9.21 29.61
C LYS A 311 -11.08 -9.37 29.74
N THR A 312 -10.65 -10.53 30.22
CA THR A 312 -9.27 -10.98 30.33
C THR A 312 -8.58 -11.14 28.96
N GLU A 313 -9.27 -11.60 27.92
CA GLU A 313 -8.71 -11.78 26.57
C GLU A 313 -8.57 -10.46 25.81
N VAL A 314 -9.48 -9.50 26.02
CA VAL A 314 -9.39 -8.16 25.40
C VAL A 314 -8.22 -7.37 25.99
N ALA A 315 -8.04 -7.46 27.31
CA ALA A 315 -6.88 -6.84 27.98
C ALA A 315 -5.56 -7.38 27.42
N SER A 316 -5.47 -8.68 27.16
CA SER A 316 -4.24 -9.28 26.63
C SER A 316 -3.94 -8.88 25.18
N VAL A 317 -4.94 -8.59 24.34
CA VAL A 317 -4.69 -8.07 22.97
C VAL A 317 -4.15 -6.64 23.01
N HIS A 318 -4.72 -5.78 23.87
CA HIS A 318 -4.23 -4.41 24.01
C HIS A 318 -2.79 -4.37 24.54
N ASP A 319 -2.49 -5.20 25.54
CA ASP A 319 -1.14 -5.34 26.09
C ASP A 319 -0.15 -5.83 25.01
N ALA A 320 -0.55 -6.82 24.21
CA ALA A 320 0.26 -7.31 23.09
C ALA A 320 0.49 -6.23 22.02
N LEU A 321 -0.53 -5.44 21.66
CA LEU A 321 -0.36 -4.29 20.75
C LEU A 321 0.58 -3.23 21.34
N GLN A 322 0.48 -2.96 22.64
CA GLN A 322 1.35 -2.01 23.31
C GLN A 322 2.80 -2.50 23.30
N VAL A 323 3.05 -3.79 23.52
CA VAL A 323 4.38 -4.40 23.35
C VAL A 323 4.92 -4.16 21.93
N LEU A 324 4.09 -4.32 20.89
CA LEU A 324 4.51 -4.05 19.50
C LEU A 324 4.79 -2.55 19.24
N VAL A 325 4.07 -1.65 19.92
CA VAL A 325 4.31 -0.20 19.86
C VAL A 325 5.60 0.17 20.58
N ASP A 326 5.84 -0.37 21.77
CA ASP A 326 7.05 -0.12 22.55
C ASP A 326 8.30 -0.65 21.84
N ARG A 327 8.15 -1.75 21.09
CA ARG A 327 9.19 -2.31 20.21
C ARG A 327 9.34 -1.55 18.89
N GLN A 328 8.55 -0.50 18.65
CA GLN A 328 8.54 0.32 17.43
C GLN A 328 8.23 -0.45 16.14
N VAL A 329 7.50 -1.56 16.25
CA VAL A 329 6.97 -2.28 15.08
C VAL A 329 5.71 -1.59 14.59
N LEU A 330 4.84 -1.20 15.54
CA LEU A 330 3.63 -0.44 15.29
C LEU A 330 3.77 1.00 15.80
N SER A 331 3.06 1.91 15.15
CA SER A 331 2.84 3.27 15.62
C SER A 331 1.38 3.42 16.03
N LEU A 332 1.16 4.05 17.19
CA LEU A 332 -0.15 4.50 17.62
C LEU A 332 -0.48 5.81 16.90
N VAL A 333 -1.43 5.74 15.97
CA VAL A 333 -1.98 6.94 15.33
C VAL A 333 -3.06 7.48 16.26
N ALA A 334 -2.75 8.55 16.97
CA ALA A 334 -3.74 9.26 17.77
C ALA A 334 -4.86 9.73 16.83
N GLY A 335 -6.05 9.13 16.97
CA GLY A 335 -7.22 9.55 16.22
C GLY A 335 -7.50 11.02 16.55
N ARG A 336 -7.20 11.93 15.61
CA ARG A 336 -7.77 13.27 15.67
C ARG A 336 -9.27 13.07 15.48
N SER A 337 -10.02 13.02 16.59
CA SER A 337 -11.47 13.12 16.55
C SER A 337 -11.80 14.52 16.02
N GLN A 338 -11.85 14.68 14.70
CA GLN A 338 -12.53 15.77 14.04
C GLN A 338 -14.04 15.55 14.20
N MET A 339 -14.53 15.61 15.44
CA MET A 339 -15.92 15.95 15.66
C MET A 339 -16.00 17.47 15.74
N GLN A 340 -16.73 18.01 14.76
CA GLN A 340 -17.28 19.35 14.75
C GLN A 340 -17.97 19.64 16.10
N GLN A 341 -17.29 20.34 16.99
CA GLN A 341 -17.94 21.17 17.99
C GLN A 341 -17.39 22.57 17.82
N GLY A 342 -18.20 23.40 17.18
CA GLY A 342 -17.94 24.82 17.02
C GLY A 342 -17.72 25.44 18.40
N ARG A 343 -16.50 25.92 18.63
CA ARG A 343 -16.24 26.93 19.64
C ARG A 343 -15.26 27.93 19.03
N ASN A 344 -15.81 29.11 18.75
CA ASN A 344 -15.05 30.32 18.57
C ASN A 344 -14.24 30.52 19.84
N ASP A 345 -12.92 30.41 19.77
CA ASP A 345 -12.03 31.21 20.60
C ASP A 345 -10.67 31.32 19.91
N SER A 346 -10.17 32.54 19.95
CA SER A 346 -9.02 33.02 19.19
C SER A 346 -7.75 32.80 20.01
N GLY A 347 -6.69 32.32 19.36
CA GLY A 347 -5.32 32.52 19.79
C GLY A 347 -4.68 31.34 20.55
N ALA A 348 -3.80 30.62 19.86
CA ALA A 348 -2.41 30.39 20.26
C ALA A 348 -1.78 29.31 19.37
N MET A 349 -0.53 29.55 18.98
CA MET A 349 0.38 28.57 18.38
C MET A 349 0.36 27.24 19.13
N ALA A 350 0.36 26.13 18.39
CA ALA A 350 0.81 24.83 18.90
C ALA A 350 1.90 24.29 17.98
N THR A 351 3.10 24.29 18.55
CA THR A 351 4.35 23.70 18.11
C THR A 351 4.24 22.20 17.86
N CYS A 352 5.09 21.73 16.94
CA CYS A 352 5.40 20.33 16.68
C CYS A 352 5.63 19.58 18.02
N VAL A 353 4.87 18.51 18.25
CA VAL A 353 4.99 17.67 19.44
C VAL A 353 6.11 16.66 19.20
N ASP A 354 7.14 16.80 20.02
CA ASP A 354 8.28 15.90 20.19
C ASP A 354 7.80 14.52 20.69
N SER A 355 8.22 13.45 20.03
CA SER A 355 7.67 12.09 20.19
C SER A 355 8.21 11.34 21.42
N ARG A 356 8.74 12.04 22.43
CA ARG A 356 9.47 11.41 23.56
C ARG A 356 8.95 11.72 24.96
N SER A 357 7.86 12.46 25.12
CA SER A 357 7.28 12.77 26.44
C SER A 357 5.81 12.37 26.53
N ASN A 358 5.55 11.06 26.57
CA ASN A 358 4.25 10.51 26.97
C ASN A 358 4.50 9.31 27.91
N LEU A 359 4.94 9.61 29.13
CA LEU A 359 4.93 8.66 30.24
C LEU A 359 4.22 9.32 31.43
N ALA A 360 2.95 9.65 31.24
CA ALA A 360 2.03 10.03 32.31
C ALA A 360 0.59 9.69 31.91
N GLN A 361 0.09 8.58 32.47
CA GLN A 361 -1.31 8.19 32.61
C GLN A 361 -2.16 8.07 31.32
N ALA A 362 -1.96 6.96 30.61
CA ALA A 362 -2.99 6.35 29.78
C ALA A 362 -3.99 5.56 30.66
N THR A 363 -4.83 6.27 31.43
CA THR A 363 -6.01 5.68 32.08
C THR A 363 -7.26 6.39 31.59
N ALA A 364 -7.53 6.23 30.30
CA ALA A 364 -8.85 6.37 29.70
C ALA A 364 -8.89 5.46 28.48
N HIS A 365 -9.48 4.27 28.64
CA HIS A 365 -9.78 3.33 27.55
C HIS A 365 -10.69 4.01 26.53
N THR A 366 -10.10 4.69 25.55
CA THR A 366 -10.82 5.10 24.35
C THR A 366 -10.59 4.02 23.31
N SER A 367 -11.65 3.28 23.01
CA SER A 367 -11.75 2.18 22.04
C SER A 367 -11.46 2.60 20.59
N SER A 368 -10.92 3.79 20.35
CA SER A 368 -10.64 4.37 19.04
C SER A 368 -9.15 4.49 18.73
N SER A 369 -8.27 3.83 19.49
CA SER A 369 -6.85 3.77 19.15
C SER A 369 -6.66 3.04 17.83
N THR A 370 -6.01 3.71 16.87
CA THR A 370 -5.63 3.14 15.58
C THR A 370 -4.13 2.86 15.53
N TYR A 371 -3.77 1.70 15.01
CA TYR A 371 -2.41 1.19 14.89
C TYR A 371 -2.04 1.07 13.42
N THR A 372 -0.79 1.35 13.09
CA THR A 372 -0.22 1.12 11.75
C THR A 372 1.20 0.60 11.90
N PHE A 373 1.70 -0.14 10.90
CA PHE A 373 3.14 -0.42 10.85
C PHE A 373 3.92 0.89 10.73
N VAL A 374 5.03 1.00 11.46
CA VAL A 374 5.92 2.17 11.38
C VAL A 374 6.47 2.33 9.96
N HIS A 375 6.70 1.21 9.28
CA HIS A 375 7.22 1.20 7.91
C HIS A 375 6.59 0.08 7.08
N SER A 376 6.27 0.35 5.82
CA SER A 376 5.68 -0.63 4.88
C SER A 376 6.58 -1.83 4.65
N LEU A 377 7.89 -1.62 4.49
CA LEU A 377 8.87 -2.72 4.37
C LEU A 377 8.90 -3.66 5.59
N LEU A 378 8.62 -3.19 6.81
CA LEU A 378 8.52 -4.08 7.98
C LEU A 378 7.26 -4.95 7.88
N ARG A 379 6.13 -4.35 7.44
CA ARG A 379 4.90 -5.10 7.16
C ARG A 379 5.14 -6.18 6.11
N GLU A 380 5.80 -5.83 5.00
CA GLU A 380 6.12 -6.76 3.91
C GLU A 380 7.06 -7.87 4.37
N ALA A 381 8.08 -7.55 5.16
CA ALA A 381 8.97 -8.53 5.76
C ALA A 381 8.20 -9.53 6.64
N VAL A 382 7.34 -9.06 7.55
CA VAL A 382 6.49 -9.92 8.39
C VAL A 382 5.50 -10.73 7.53
N HIS A 383 4.88 -10.11 6.53
CA HIS A 383 3.93 -10.77 5.63
C HIS A 383 4.62 -11.91 4.86
N SER A 384 5.86 -11.72 4.41
CA SER A 384 6.64 -12.74 3.69
C SER A 384 6.95 -13.99 4.52
N MET A 385 6.79 -13.91 5.84
CA MET A 385 6.96 -15.05 6.75
C MET A 385 5.72 -15.93 6.86
N LEU A 386 4.57 -15.49 6.34
CA LEU A 386 3.35 -16.28 6.30
C LEU A 386 3.49 -17.40 5.27
N THR A 387 3.07 -18.61 5.64
CA THR A 387 2.80 -19.65 4.64
C THR A 387 1.55 -19.31 3.85
N LEU A 388 1.44 -19.79 2.61
CA LEU A 388 0.25 -19.58 1.76
C LEU A 388 -1.06 -19.98 2.46
N ASP A 389 -1.05 -21.05 3.27
CA ASP A 389 -2.24 -21.49 4.01
C ASP A 389 -2.60 -20.51 5.15
N GLN A 390 -1.60 -20.01 5.89
CA GLN A 390 -1.83 -18.99 6.91
C GLN A 390 -2.37 -17.70 6.30
N GLU A 391 -1.76 -17.26 5.19
CA GLU A 391 -2.20 -16.09 4.43
C GLU A 391 -3.67 -16.22 4.00
N ARG A 392 -4.06 -17.37 3.44
CA ARG A 392 -5.45 -17.63 3.03
C ARG A 392 -6.45 -17.62 4.18
N VAL A 393 -6.07 -18.20 5.33
CA VAL A 393 -6.90 -18.20 6.54
C VAL A 393 -7.08 -16.77 7.06
N LEU A 394 -5.99 -16.02 7.17
CA LEU A 394 -5.99 -14.63 7.63
C LEU A 394 -6.80 -13.71 6.71
N HIS A 395 -6.62 -13.82 5.40
CA HIS A 395 -7.38 -13.02 4.46
C HIS A 395 -8.86 -13.42 4.40
N THR A 396 -9.20 -14.70 4.56
CA THR A 396 -10.61 -15.12 4.73
C THR A 396 -11.23 -14.46 5.97
N ALA A 397 -10.50 -14.47 7.09
CA ALA A 397 -10.95 -13.88 8.34
C ALA A 397 -11.19 -12.37 8.22
N LEU A 398 -10.22 -11.66 7.62
CA LEU A 398 -10.35 -10.24 7.33
C LEU A 398 -11.57 -9.96 6.47
N ALA A 399 -11.72 -10.67 5.36
CA ALA A 399 -12.83 -10.47 4.44
C ALA A 399 -14.18 -10.65 5.15
N ASN A 400 -14.32 -11.72 5.94
CA ASN A 400 -15.52 -11.98 6.72
C ASN A 400 -15.80 -10.89 7.78
N SER A 401 -14.76 -10.31 8.38
CA SER A 401 -14.95 -9.24 9.37
C SER A 401 -15.48 -7.93 8.78
N VAL A 402 -15.33 -7.71 7.47
CA VAL A 402 -15.69 -6.45 6.80
C VAL A 402 -16.79 -6.59 5.74
N VAL A 403 -17.17 -7.81 5.36
CA VAL A 403 -18.13 -8.08 4.25
C VAL A 403 -19.52 -7.50 4.49
N ASP A 404 -19.95 -7.44 5.75
CA ASP A 404 -21.26 -6.88 6.11
C ASP A 404 -21.28 -5.36 6.07
N SER A 405 -20.11 -4.71 6.12
CA SER A 405 -20.02 -3.25 6.00
C SER A 405 -20.19 -2.84 4.53
N PRO A 406 -21.26 -2.11 4.16
CA PRO A 406 -21.48 -1.69 2.78
C PRO A 406 -20.30 -0.86 2.26
N LEU A 407 -19.74 0.02 3.09
CA LEU A 407 -18.61 0.88 2.73
C LEU A 407 -17.27 0.13 2.56
N ARG A 408 -17.23 -1.19 2.81
CA ARG A 408 -15.99 -1.99 2.74
C ARG A 408 -16.11 -3.19 1.80
N ALA A 409 -17.10 -3.23 0.91
CA ALA A 409 -17.27 -4.31 -0.06
C ALA A 409 -16.01 -4.53 -0.94
N GLN A 410 -15.35 -3.45 -1.38
CA GLN A 410 -14.10 -3.54 -2.16
C GLN A 410 -12.97 -4.18 -1.35
N GLU A 411 -12.86 -3.82 -0.07
CA GLU A 411 -11.83 -4.35 0.83
C GLU A 411 -12.06 -5.84 1.10
N ALA A 412 -13.32 -6.22 1.34
CA ALA A 412 -13.73 -7.62 1.46
C ALA A 412 -13.36 -8.43 0.21
N ALA A 413 -13.68 -7.92 -0.98
CA ALA A 413 -13.37 -8.56 -2.26
C ALA A 413 -11.86 -8.78 -2.42
N THR A 414 -11.05 -7.75 -2.14
CA THR A 414 -9.59 -7.81 -2.23
C THR A 414 -9.00 -8.89 -1.31
N HIS A 415 -9.52 -9.01 -0.09
CA HIS A 415 -9.11 -10.07 0.81
C HIS A 415 -9.60 -11.46 0.37
N PHE A 416 -10.80 -11.61 -0.19
CA PHE A 416 -11.21 -12.89 -0.76
C PHE A 416 -10.36 -13.33 -1.96
N ILE A 417 -9.89 -12.40 -2.79
CA ILE A 417 -8.90 -12.67 -3.84
C ILE A 417 -7.61 -13.21 -3.24
N ALA A 418 -7.03 -12.49 -2.27
CA ALA A 418 -5.80 -12.91 -1.59
C ALA A 418 -5.97 -14.27 -0.86
N ALA A 419 -7.20 -14.58 -0.42
CA ALA A 419 -7.56 -15.87 0.15
C ALA A 419 -7.77 -17.00 -0.87
N GLY A 420 -7.63 -16.74 -2.17
CA GLY A 420 -7.88 -17.72 -3.23
C GLY A 420 -9.37 -18.09 -3.40
N LYS A 421 -10.29 -17.15 -3.12
CA LYS A 421 -11.74 -17.33 -3.20
C LYS A 421 -12.38 -16.37 -4.23
N PRO A 422 -12.02 -16.45 -5.51
CA PRO A 422 -12.50 -15.50 -6.52
C PRO A 422 -14.02 -15.56 -6.73
N SER A 423 -14.65 -16.72 -6.57
CA SER A 423 -16.11 -16.89 -6.67
C SER A 423 -16.91 -16.07 -5.65
N VAL A 424 -16.31 -15.76 -4.50
CA VAL A 424 -16.92 -14.91 -3.45
C VAL A 424 -16.56 -13.43 -3.67
N ALA A 425 -15.42 -13.14 -4.28
CA ALA A 425 -14.90 -11.80 -4.45
C ALA A 425 -15.61 -11.00 -5.55
N TRP A 426 -15.85 -11.58 -6.74
CA TRP A 426 -16.39 -10.81 -7.86
C TRP A 426 -17.78 -10.17 -7.59
N PRO A 427 -18.74 -10.81 -6.87
CA PRO A 427 -20.00 -10.15 -6.56
C PRO A 427 -19.81 -8.95 -5.62
N LEU A 428 -18.80 -8.99 -4.76
CA LEU A 428 -18.47 -7.90 -3.84
C LEU A 428 -17.83 -6.72 -4.58
N TYR A 429 -17.05 -6.95 -5.64
CA TYR A 429 -16.59 -5.88 -6.51
C TYR A 429 -17.75 -5.17 -7.23
N ILE A 430 -18.77 -5.91 -7.68
CA ILE A 430 -19.99 -5.30 -8.27
C ILE A 430 -20.73 -4.46 -7.23
N ARG A 431 -20.88 -4.97 -5.99
CA ARG A 431 -21.49 -4.22 -4.90
C ARG A 431 -20.72 -2.91 -4.64
N ALA A 432 -19.40 -2.99 -4.50
CA ALA A 432 -18.55 -1.82 -4.35
C ALA A 432 -18.67 -0.84 -5.52
N ALA A 433 -18.76 -1.35 -6.76
CA ALA A 433 -18.98 -0.51 -7.94
C ALA A 433 -20.32 0.25 -7.84
N SER A 434 -21.37 -0.38 -7.32
CA SER A 434 -22.65 0.29 -7.04
C SER A 434 -22.48 1.41 -6.02
N ASP A 435 -21.80 1.15 -4.90
CA ASP A 435 -21.57 2.14 -3.84
C ASP A 435 -20.76 3.35 -4.36
N HIS A 436 -19.72 3.10 -5.18
CA HIS A 436 -18.94 4.17 -5.83
C HIS A 436 -19.75 4.95 -6.89
N ASN A 437 -20.71 4.30 -7.55
CA ASN A 437 -21.58 4.94 -8.54
C ASN A 437 -22.55 5.92 -7.88
N GLU A 438 -23.05 5.61 -6.67
CA GLU A 438 -23.92 6.50 -5.89
C GLU A 438 -23.21 7.80 -5.49
N VAL A 439 -21.91 7.75 -5.19
CA VAL A 439 -21.10 8.93 -4.85
C VAL A 439 -20.49 9.63 -6.09
N GLY A 440 -20.77 9.12 -7.29
CA GLY A 440 -20.33 9.71 -8.56
C GLY A 440 -18.85 9.46 -8.91
N SER A 441 -18.19 8.47 -8.31
CA SER A 441 -16.78 8.15 -8.61
C SER A 441 -16.63 7.20 -9.80
N TYR A 442 -17.08 7.64 -10.98
CA TYR A 442 -17.26 6.74 -12.14
C TYR A 442 -15.99 6.05 -12.65
N ASN A 443 -14.80 6.62 -12.43
CA ASN A 443 -13.55 5.95 -12.76
C ASN A 443 -13.28 4.76 -11.84
N ASP A 444 -13.56 4.89 -10.54
CA ASP A 444 -13.44 3.76 -9.61
C ASP A 444 -14.47 2.68 -9.94
N VAL A 445 -15.70 3.07 -10.30
CA VAL A 445 -16.75 2.14 -10.76
C VAL A 445 -16.26 1.33 -11.96
N ARG A 446 -15.61 1.97 -12.93
CA ARG A 446 -15.00 1.30 -14.09
C ARG A 446 -13.95 0.28 -13.64
N THR A 447 -12.99 0.70 -12.81
CA THR A 447 -11.93 -0.17 -12.30
C THR A 447 -12.50 -1.37 -11.55
N LEU A 448 -13.51 -1.16 -10.69
CA LEU A 448 -14.16 -2.21 -9.91
C LEU A 448 -14.91 -3.21 -10.79
N TYR A 449 -15.58 -2.76 -11.85
CA TYR A 449 -16.20 -3.68 -12.80
C TYR A 449 -15.19 -4.49 -13.62
N ILE A 450 -14.04 -3.90 -13.99
CA ILE A 450 -12.97 -4.63 -14.67
C ILE A 450 -12.42 -5.72 -13.74
N LEU A 451 -12.11 -5.38 -12.49
CA LEU A 451 -11.69 -6.35 -11.47
C LEU A 451 -12.75 -7.43 -11.25
N ALA A 452 -14.04 -7.07 -11.22
CA ALA A 452 -15.12 -8.04 -11.11
C ALA A 452 -15.16 -9.00 -12.30
N LEU A 453 -14.96 -8.51 -13.53
CA LEU A 453 -14.96 -9.33 -14.75
C LEU A 453 -13.78 -10.31 -14.76
N GLU A 454 -12.57 -9.82 -14.52
CA GLU A 454 -11.35 -10.64 -14.45
C GLU A 454 -11.51 -11.73 -13.38
N THR A 455 -11.95 -11.34 -12.18
CA THR A 455 -12.17 -12.27 -11.07
C THR A 455 -13.28 -13.29 -11.38
N ALA A 456 -14.34 -12.89 -12.08
CA ALA A 456 -15.44 -13.78 -12.46
C ALA A 456 -14.97 -14.82 -13.49
N ILE A 457 -14.13 -14.42 -14.44
CA ILE A 457 -13.51 -15.34 -15.42
C ILE A 457 -12.62 -16.35 -14.69
N ASP A 458 -11.74 -15.89 -13.79
CA ASP A 458 -10.86 -16.75 -13.00
C ASP A 458 -11.63 -17.73 -12.10
N ALA A 459 -12.79 -17.31 -11.59
CA ALA A 459 -13.69 -18.14 -10.80
C ALA A 459 -14.50 -19.16 -11.63
N GLY A 460 -14.43 -19.11 -12.97
CA GLY A 460 -15.26 -19.93 -13.84
C GLY A 460 -16.75 -19.54 -13.77
N ALA A 461 -17.06 -18.26 -13.55
CA ALA A 461 -18.45 -17.77 -13.55
C ALA A 461 -19.13 -18.08 -14.88
N SER A 462 -20.46 -18.26 -14.85
CA SER A 462 -21.24 -18.59 -16.05
C SER A 462 -21.15 -17.48 -17.10
N ARG A 463 -21.32 -17.83 -18.39
CA ARG A 463 -21.39 -16.85 -19.49
C ARG A 463 -22.44 -15.76 -19.22
N PHE A 464 -23.55 -16.13 -18.58
CA PHE A 464 -24.60 -15.19 -18.18
C PHE A 464 -24.13 -14.17 -17.14
N GLU A 465 -23.40 -14.60 -16.11
CA GLU A 465 -22.84 -13.69 -15.09
C GLU A 465 -21.79 -12.76 -15.69
N GLN A 466 -20.90 -13.28 -16.54
CA GLN A 466 -19.92 -12.48 -17.27
C GLN A 466 -20.61 -11.44 -18.17
N ALA A 467 -21.66 -11.85 -18.90
CA ALA A 467 -22.45 -10.94 -19.74
C ALA A 467 -23.12 -9.82 -18.93
N LYS A 468 -23.59 -10.13 -17.71
CA LYS A 468 -24.16 -9.13 -16.79
C LYS A 468 -23.12 -8.08 -16.38
N ILE A 469 -21.89 -8.50 -16.09
CA ILE A 469 -20.78 -7.59 -15.75
C ILE A 469 -20.45 -6.68 -16.94
N HIS A 470 -20.32 -7.26 -18.15
CA HIS A 470 -20.14 -6.51 -19.39
C HIS A 470 -21.27 -5.50 -19.65
N GLY A 471 -22.53 -5.87 -19.40
CA GLY A 471 -23.67 -4.96 -19.50
C GLY A 471 -23.59 -3.78 -18.52
N GLY A 472 -23.10 -4.03 -17.30
CA GLY A 472 -22.81 -2.99 -16.31
C GLY A 472 -21.75 -2.00 -16.80
N LEU A 473 -20.63 -2.50 -17.34
CA LEU A 473 -19.57 -1.69 -17.96
C LEU A 473 -20.11 -0.87 -19.13
N ALA A 474 -20.83 -1.49 -20.06
CA ALA A 474 -21.40 -0.79 -21.21
C ALA A 474 -22.30 0.38 -20.78
N SER A 475 -23.15 0.16 -19.77
CA SER A 475 -24.04 1.18 -19.22
C SER A 475 -23.28 2.34 -18.57
N LEU A 476 -22.24 2.03 -17.78
CA LEU A 476 -21.37 3.03 -17.17
C LEU A 476 -20.68 3.90 -18.25
N MET A 477 -20.08 3.24 -19.24
CA MET A 477 -19.32 3.91 -20.30
C MET A 477 -20.18 4.88 -21.11
N ILE A 478 -21.41 4.48 -21.48
CA ILE A 478 -22.28 5.33 -22.31
C ILE A 478 -22.99 6.44 -21.52
N LEU A 479 -23.44 6.15 -20.29
CA LEU A 479 -24.30 7.07 -19.52
C LEU A 479 -23.50 8.02 -18.62
N ARG A 480 -22.32 7.62 -18.14
CA ARG A 480 -21.57 8.37 -17.13
C ARG A 480 -20.22 8.87 -17.64
N LEU A 481 -19.50 8.04 -18.38
CA LEU A 481 -18.16 8.38 -18.87
C LEU A 481 -18.16 8.93 -20.31
N PHE A 482 -19.30 8.90 -20.99
CA PHE A 482 -19.46 9.37 -22.37
C PHE A 482 -18.42 8.76 -23.33
N ASN A 483 -18.08 7.48 -23.13
CA ASN A 483 -17.16 6.72 -23.97
C ASN A 483 -17.90 5.62 -24.76
N PRO A 484 -18.52 5.97 -25.89
CA PRO A 484 -19.36 5.05 -26.67
C PRO A 484 -18.56 3.92 -27.33
N GLY A 485 -17.28 4.13 -27.66
CA GLY A 485 -16.42 3.08 -28.23
C GLY A 485 -16.19 1.92 -27.25
N GLU A 486 -15.79 2.23 -26.02
CA GLU A 486 -15.66 1.21 -24.97
C GLU A 486 -17.03 0.63 -24.58
N ALA A 487 -18.08 1.46 -24.56
CA ALA A 487 -19.44 0.98 -24.28
C ALA A 487 -19.89 -0.10 -25.29
N MET A 488 -19.65 0.14 -26.59
CA MET A 488 -19.94 -0.83 -27.64
C MET A 488 -19.14 -2.11 -27.44
N THR A 489 -17.84 -2.00 -27.17
CA THR A 489 -16.96 -3.15 -26.96
C THR A 489 -17.52 -4.09 -25.87
N HIS A 490 -17.93 -3.54 -24.72
CA HIS A 490 -18.54 -4.36 -23.67
C HIS A 490 -19.95 -4.86 -24.02
N ALA A 491 -20.75 -4.09 -24.74
CA ALA A 491 -22.07 -4.53 -25.20
C ALA A 491 -21.98 -5.70 -26.21
N PHE A 492 -21.01 -5.67 -27.12
CA PHE A 492 -20.70 -6.77 -28.04
C PHE A 492 -20.32 -8.03 -27.27
N ALA A 493 -19.37 -7.92 -26.33
CA ALA A 493 -18.96 -9.05 -25.51
C ALA A 493 -20.12 -9.66 -24.70
N ALA A 494 -21.02 -8.83 -24.15
CA ALA A 494 -22.21 -9.33 -23.45
C ALA A 494 -23.17 -10.10 -24.38
N ALA A 495 -23.43 -9.57 -25.59
CA ALA A 495 -24.32 -10.22 -26.55
C ALA A 495 -23.75 -11.56 -27.05
N GLU A 496 -22.44 -11.59 -27.32
CA GLU A 496 -21.72 -12.81 -27.71
C GLU A 496 -21.81 -13.88 -26.62
N LEU A 497 -21.56 -13.53 -25.35
CA LEU A 497 -21.66 -14.47 -24.23
C LEU A 497 -23.08 -15.07 -24.08
N LEU A 498 -24.12 -14.34 -24.46
CA LEU A 498 -25.52 -14.79 -24.38
C LEU A 498 -26.03 -15.49 -25.65
N ASP A 499 -25.20 -15.64 -26.68
CA ASP A 499 -25.60 -16.11 -28.02
C ASP A 499 -26.82 -15.33 -28.57
N ALA A 500 -26.95 -14.07 -28.15
CA ALA A 500 -28.08 -13.23 -28.49
C ALA A 500 -27.75 -12.38 -29.73
N PRO A 501 -28.63 -12.32 -30.74
CA PRO A 501 -28.42 -11.41 -31.85
C PRO A 501 -28.43 -9.98 -31.30
N MET A 502 -27.43 -9.19 -31.67
CA MET A 502 -27.38 -7.80 -31.25
C MET A 502 -28.64 -7.06 -31.70
N PRO A 503 -29.36 -6.37 -30.80
CA PRO A 503 -30.52 -5.62 -31.22
C PRO A 503 -30.09 -4.50 -32.18
N LEU A 504 -30.41 -4.65 -33.47
CA LEU A 504 -30.11 -3.71 -34.55
C LEU A 504 -30.44 -2.25 -34.20
N HIS A 505 -31.44 -2.02 -33.34
CA HIS A 505 -31.86 -0.70 -32.89
C HIS A 505 -30.86 -0.04 -31.92
N VAL A 506 -30.16 -0.81 -31.07
CA VAL A 506 -29.12 -0.30 -30.17
C VAL A 506 -27.90 0.12 -30.97
N THR A 507 -27.49 -0.71 -31.93
CA THR A 507 -26.42 -0.39 -32.89
C THR A 507 -26.76 0.88 -33.66
N ARG A 508 -28.00 1.02 -34.14
CA ARG A 508 -28.47 2.22 -34.86
C ARG A 508 -28.53 3.48 -33.99
N LEU A 509 -29.08 3.41 -32.78
CA LEU A 509 -29.16 4.58 -31.88
C LEU A 509 -27.78 5.07 -31.45
N MET A 510 -26.85 4.15 -31.18
CA MET A 510 -25.48 4.49 -30.83
C MET A 510 -24.68 5.04 -32.01
N LEU A 511 -24.81 4.44 -33.20
CA LEU A 511 -24.23 4.99 -34.45
C LEU A 511 -24.79 6.37 -34.77
N THR A 512 -26.10 6.58 -34.59
CA THR A 512 -26.72 7.88 -34.86
C THR A 512 -26.19 8.95 -33.90
N ARG A 513 -25.94 8.63 -32.63
CA ARG A 513 -25.35 9.56 -31.66
C ARG A 513 -23.90 9.92 -32.02
N GLU A 514 -23.09 8.94 -32.41
CA GLU A 514 -21.73 9.18 -32.91
C GLU A 514 -21.74 10.05 -34.17
N MET A 515 -22.63 9.74 -35.12
CA MET A 515 -22.79 10.53 -36.35
C MET A 515 -23.28 11.95 -36.08
N ILE A 516 -24.12 12.17 -35.05
CA ILE A 516 -24.55 13.50 -34.62
C ILE A 516 -23.38 14.26 -33.98
N GLY A 517 -22.57 13.62 -33.12
CA GLY A 517 -21.35 14.22 -32.59
C GLY A 517 -20.36 14.63 -33.68
N TRP A 518 -20.20 13.76 -34.69
CA TRP A 518 -19.40 14.00 -35.89
C TRP A 518 -19.90 15.22 -36.68
N LYS A 519 -21.21 15.32 -36.91
CA LYS A 519 -21.83 16.47 -37.60
C LYS A 519 -21.86 17.75 -36.77
N ALA A 520 -21.86 17.65 -35.44
CA ALA A 520 -21.87 18.80 -34.52
C ALA A 520 -20.46 19.38 -34.27
N GLY A 521 -19.40 18.79 -34.84
CA GLY A 521 -18.04 19.29 -34.70
C GLY A 521 -17.41 19.03 -33.33
N TRP A 522 -17.95 18.07 -32.56
CA TRP A 522 -17.43 17.69 -31.25
C TRP A 522 -16.30 16.67 -31.41
N HIS A 523 -15.13 17.12 -31.85
CA HIS A 523 -13.91 16.29 -31.82
C HIS A 523 -12.84 16.90 -30.92
N THR A 524 -12.52 16.17 -29.85
CA THR A 524 -11.15 16.04 -29.39
C THR A 524 -10.36 15.33 -30.48
N THR A 525 -9.26 15.94 -30.90
CA THR A 525 -8.37 15.49 -31.97
C THR A 525 -7.73 14.14 -31.63
N SER A 526 -8.07 13.06 -32.35
CA SER A 526 -7.15 11.94 -32.55
C SER A 526 -6.84 11.79 -34.05
N SER A 527 -5.56 11.90 -34.37
CA SER A 527 -5.00 11.86 -35.72
C SER A 527 -5.03 10.46 -36.35
N GLU A 528 -5.34 9.42 -35.57
CA GLU A 528 -5.27 8.01 -36.01
C GLU A 528 -6.39 7.61 -36.97
N MET A 529 -7.56 8.25 -36.92
CA MET A 529 -8.67 7.90 -37.82
C MET A 529 -8.55 8.45 -39.24
N ARG A 530 -7.71 9.47 -39.50
CA ARG A 530 -7.46 9.92 -40.89
C ARG A 530 -6.62 8.93 -41.70
N ALA A 531 -5.90 8.01 -41.04
CA ALA A 531 -5.05 7.04 -41.72
C ALA A 531 -5.82 5.82 -42.25
N ARG A 532 -7.03 5.56 -41.75
CA ARG A 532 -7.88 4.46 -42.21
C ARG A 532 -9.02 5.06 -43.02
N GLY A 533 -8.88 5.03 -44.33
CA GLY A 533 -9.80 5.63 -45.29
C GLY A 533 -11.25 5.10 -45.19
N PRO A 534 -12.17 5.65 -46.00
CA PRO A 534 -13.62 5.43 -45.91
C PRO A 534 -14.11 4.00 -46.20
N GLU A 535 -13.22 3.03 -46.37
CA GLU A 535 -13.54 1.62 -46.63
C GLU A 535 -14.02 0.83 -45.39
N TYR A 536 -14.13 1.49 -44.22
CA TYR A 536 -14.61 0.88 -42.97
C TYR A 536 -16.08 1.16 -42.65
N LEU A 537 -16.79 1.86 -43.54
CA LEU A 537 -18.26 2.03 -43.51
C LEU A 537 -18.92 0.96 -44.38
#